data_AF-A0A143Z9X5-F1
#
_entry.id   AF-A0A143Z9X5-F1
#
_cell.length_a   1.000
_cell.length_b   1.000
_cell.length_c   1.000
_cell.angle_alpha   90.00
_cell.angle_beta   90.00
_cell.angle_gamma   90.00
#
_symmetry.space_group_name_H-M   'P 1'
#
loop_
_entity.id
_entity.type
_entity.pdbx_description
1 polymer ?
#
loop_
_entity_poly.entity_id
_entity_poly.type
_entity_poly.pdbx_seq_one_letter_code
_entity_poly.pdbx_strand_id
1 'polypeptide(L)'
;MYLQIFKNRNQEYVRIAESYRDPETKKPKIRVIQNFGNKEKLLAENPNAIEELQKKVDQMNLEKEHTEVSMATQRVSAFIEHASAQPSATGAPVQNYGYEVYQWLWDQLKLDSFLQYRQKKETNIHFSTKTPIALMVYSRLLFPGSKRSTFEGKDRFASEFPCELEQMYRALPFLASQKNQLEEHLNKQISQFFDRNLSVAFYDVTTYYFESVKADDLKKFGYSKDNKVNQVQVVMGLLIDDKGIPISYELFPGNTNDFKTLEPVLIRLKEQYGISKMIITADRGLNSKKNLVFLKSIGFEYIMSYKIRSGSKAAKAMVLEEEGYTYSSTDFKWKKCGFQ
;
A
#
# COMPACT_ATOMS: atom_id res chain seq x y z
N MET A 1 -19.25 6.14 -12.75
CA MET A 1 -20.64 6.62 -12.94
C MET A 1 -21.57 5.79 -12.07
N TYR A 2 -22.76 6.29 -11.73
CA TYR A 2 -23.73 5.55 -10.92
C TYR A 2 -25.18 5.85 -11.34
N LEU A 3 -26.07 4.89 -11.11
CA LEU A 3 -27.51 5.08 -11.25
C LEU A 3 -28.04 5.86 -10.04
N GLN A 4 -28.74 6.97 -10.29
CA GLN A 4 -29.31 7.82 -9.26
C GLN A 4 -30.84 7.84 -9.37
N ILE A 5 -31.51 7.45 -8.27
CA ILE A 5 -32.94 7.63 -8.08
C ILE A 5 -33.15 8.83 -7.15
N PHE A 6 -33.93 9.82 -7.57
CA PHE A 6 -34.21 11.02 -6.77
C PHE A 6 -35.69 11.38 -6.81
N LYS A 7 -36.16 12.05 -5.74
CA LYS A 7 -37.55 12.48 -5.61
C LYS A 7 -37.73 13.93 -6.07
N ASN A 8 -38.77 14.20 -6.84
CA ASN A 8 -39.23 15.54 -7.18
C ASN A 8 -40.75 15.57 -7.15
N ARG A 9 -41.35 16.49 -6.38
CA ARG A 9 -42.82 16.63 -6.22
C ARG A 9 -43.55 15.29 -6.00
N ASN A 10 -43.06 14.48 -5.06
CA ASN A 10 -43.57 13.14 -4.70
C ASN A 10 -43.47 12.05 -5.77
N GLN A 11 -42.76 12.29 -6.87
CA GLN A 11 -42.48 11.27 -7.89
C GLN A 11 -40.98 10.93 -7.91
N GLU A 12 -40.67 9.65 -8.13
CA GLU A 12 -39.30 9.17 -8.28
C GLU A 12 -38.84 9.24 -9.74
N TYR A 13 -37.62 9.73 -9.95
CA TYR A 13 -37.00 9.86 -11.26
C TYR A 13 -35.66 9.13 -11.30
N VAL A 14 -35.32 8.58 -12.46
CA VAL A 14 -34.11 7.77 -12.69
C VAL A 14 -33.18 8.47 -13.67
N ARG A 15 -31.90 8.59 -13.30
CA ARG A 15 -30.85 9.14 -14.18
C ARG A 15 -29.51 8.44 -13.92
N ILE A 16 -28.64 8.41 -14.93
CA ILE A 16 -27.23 8.07 -14.76
C ILE A 16 -26.47 9.37 -14.50
N ALA A 17 -25.69 9.37 -13.43
CA ALA A 17 -24.98 10.53 -12.94
C ALA A 17 -23.50 10.24 -12.72
N GLU A 18 -22.69 11.28 -12.84
CA GLU A 18 -21.28 11.27 -12.48
C GLU A 18 -21.00 12.42 -11.53
N SER A 19 -20.45 12.10 -10.37
CA SER A 19 -19.98 13.12 -9.42
C SER A 19 -18.62 13.62 -9.89
N TYR A 20 -18.49 14.93 -10.04
CA TYR A 20 -17.23 15.59 -10.37
C TYR A 20 -17.01 16.80 -9.48
N ARG A 21 -15.77 17.28 -9.37
CA ARG A 21 -15.46 18.53 -8.68
C ARG A 21 -15.37 19.65 -9.70
N ASP A 22 -16.17 20.69 -9.49
CA ASP A 22 -16.12 21.89 -10.33
C ASP A 22 -14.71 22.53 -10.24
N PRO A 23 -14.03 22.77 -11.37
CA PRO A 23 -12.63 23.19 -11.35
C PRO A 23 -12.42 24.60 -10.78
N GLU A 24 -13.42 25.49 -10.87
CA GLU A 24 -13.35 26.85 -10.33
C GLU A 24 -13.82 26.89 -8.88
N THR A 25 -15.05 26.41 -8.64
CA THR A 25 -15.70 26.55 -7.33
C THR A 25 -15.27 25.49 -6.33
N LYS A 26 -14.57 24.44 -6.77
CA LYS A 26 -14.11 23.26 -5.99
C LYS A 26 -15.22 22.49 -5.26
N LYS A 27 -16.49 22.84 -5.47
CA LYS A 27 -17.65 22.19 -4.88
C LYS A 27 -17.97 20.89 -5.64
N PRO A 28 -18.39 19.82 -4.94
CA PRO A 28 -18.88 18.62 -5.60
C PRO A 28 -20.14 18.99 -6.39
N LYS A 29 -20.12 18.71 -7.69
CA LYS A 29 -21.27 18.85 -8.59
C LYS A 29 -21.59 17.49 -9.20
N ILE A 30 -22.83 17.35 -9.62
CA ILE A 30 -23.31 16.14 -10.31
C ILE A 30 -23.51 16.52 -11.78
N ARG A 31 -22.81 15.83 -12.68
CA ARG A 31 -23.08 15.87 -14.11
C ARG A 31 -24.07 14.76 -14.42
N VAL A 32 -25.19 15.11 -15.03
CA VAL A 32 -26.16 14.12 -15.52
C VAL A 32 -25.64 13.63 -16.87
N ILE A 33 -25.37 12.32 -16.97
CA ILE A 33 -24.91 11.68 -18.21
C ILE A 33 -26.12 11.39 -19.10
N GLN A 34 -27.14 10.76 -18.53
CA GLN A 34 -28.37 10.41 -19.22
C GLN A 34 -29.55 10.44 -18.25
N ASN A 35 -30.68 11.00 -18.67
CA ASN A 35 -31.92 11.06 -17.87
C ASN A 35 -32.95 10.11 -18.49
N PHE A 36 -33.60 9.30 -17.65
CA PHE A 36 -34.59 8.31 -18.09
C PHE A 36 -36.01 8.67 -17.66
N GLY A 37 -36.18 9.71 -16.83
CA GLY A 37 -37.50 10.21 -16.45
C GLY A 37 -38.13 9.48 -15.26
N ASN A 38 -39.45 9.44 -15.22
CA ASN A 38 -40.22 8.94 -14.07
C ASN A 38 -40.09 7.42 -13.93
N LYS A 39 -39.76 6.96 -12.72
CA LYS A 39 -39.49 5.55 -12.39
C LYS A 39 -40.71 4.64 -12.56
N GLU A 40 -41.89 5.11 -12.17
CA GLU A 40 -43.12 4.30 -12.28
C GLU A 40 -43.49 4.06 -13.74
N LYS A 41 -43.34 5.07 -14.61
CA LYS A 41 -43.54 4.90 -16.06
C LYS A 41 -42.53 3.94 -16.67
N LEU A 42 -41.26 4.07 -16.30
CA LEU A 42 -40.19 3.15 -16.72
C LEU A 42 -40.49 1.69 -16.35
N LEU A 43 -40.92 1.46 -15.11
CA LEU A 43 -41.24 0.12 -14.62
C LEU A 43 -42.55 -0.44 -15.21
N ALA A 44 -43.50 0.43 -15.56
CA ALA A 44 -44.74 0.05 -16.24
C ALA A 44 -44.49 -0.41 -17.69
N GLU A 45 -43.52 0.20 -18.38
CA GLU A 45 -43.11 -0.19 -19.74
C GLU A 45 -42.17 -1.40 -19.74
N ASN A 46 -41.23 -1.46 -18.79
CA ASN A 46 -40.33 -2.59 -18.59
C ASN A 46 -40.08 -2.84 -17.09
N PRO A 47 -40.61 -3.93 -16.51
CA PRO A 47 -40.40 -4.29 -15.11
C PRO A 47 -38.92 -4.43 -14.69
N ASN A 48 -38.04 -4.77 -15.63
CA ASN A 48 -36.61 -4.98 -15.39
C ASN A 48 -35.74 -3.74 -15.71
N ALA A 49 -36.36 -2.59 -16.04
CA ALA A 49 -35.65 -1.40 -16.51
C ALA A 49 -34.52 -0.95 -15.57
N ILE A 50 -34.71 -1.04 -14.26
CA ILE A 50 -33.69 -0.60 -13.28
C ILE A 50 -32.48 -1.54 -13.29
N GLU A 51 -32.71 -2.85 -13.40
CA GLU A 51 -31.62 -3.85 -13.44
C GLU A 51 -30.83 -3.74 -14.74
N GLU A 52 -31.50 -3.54 -15.87
CA GLU A 52 -30.86 -3.29 -17.17
C GLU A 52 -30.05 -1.99 -17.17
N LEU A 53 -30.59 -0.92 -16.58
CA LEU A 53 -29.88 0.34 -16.43
C LEU A 53 -28.67 0.21 -15.51
N GLN A 54 -28.74 -0.61 -14.46
CA GLN A 54 -27.60 -0.90 -13.62
C GLN A 54 -26.50 -1.64 -14.39
N LYS A 55 -26.85 -2.70 -15.14
CA LYS A 55 -25.91 -3.40 -16.04
C LYS A 55 -25.28 -2.47 -17.06
N LYS A 56 -26.05 -1.54 -17.62
CA LYS A 56 -25.54 -0.49 -18.53
C LYS A 56 -24.54 0.43 -17.84
N VAL A 57 -24.80 0.87 -16.60
CA VAL A 57 -23.84 1.67 -15.82
C VAL A 57 -22.55 0.90 -15.57
N ASP A 58 -22.65 -0.38 -15.24
CA ASP A 58 -21.49 -1.24 -15.00
C ASP A 58 -20.67 -1.41 -16.27
N GLN A 59 -21.31 -1.62 -17.42
CA GLN A 59 -20.64 -1.65 -18.72
C GLN A 59 -19.98 -0.31 -19.10
N MET A 60 -20.66 0.82 -18.87
CA MET A 60 -20.07 2.15 -19.09
C MET A 60 -18.86 2.42 -18.17
N ASN A 61 -18.85 1.85 -16.95
CA ASN A 61 -17.70 1.94 -16.06
C ASN A 61 -16.54 1.06 -16.56
N LEU A 62 -16.82 -0.16 -17.02
CA LEU A 62 -15.83 -1.05 -17.63
C LEU A 62 -15.22 -0.45 -18.90
N GLU A 63 -16.02 0.16 -19.77
CA GLU A 63 -15.55 0.86 -20.98
C GLU A 63 -14.66 2.06 -20.63
N LYS A 64 -14.99 2.78 -19.55
CA LYS A 64 -14.15 3.87 -19.02
C LYS A 64 -12.82 3.33 -18.49
N GLU A 65 -12.81 2.22 -17.78
CA GLU A 65 -11.59 1.54 -17.33
C GLU A 65 -10.75 1.06 -18.52
N HIS A 66 -11.36 0.46 -19.54
CA HIS A 66 -10.69 0.09 -20.79
C HIS A 66 -10.11 1.31 -21.53
N THR A 67 -10.80 2.45 -21.47
CA THR A 67 -10.29 3.72 -22.01
C THR A 67 -9.07 4.20 -21.23
N GLU A 68 -9.06 4.08 -19.89
CA GLU A 68 -7.88 4.41 -19.08
C GLU A 68 -6.67 3.48 -19.35
N VAL A 69 -6.92 2.19 -19.57
CA VAL A 69 -5.88 1.25 -20.02
C VAL A 69 -5.38 1.63 -21.43
N SER A 70 -6.28 2.01 -22.33
CA SER A 70 -5.92 2.55 -23.65
C SER A 70 -5.11 3.85 -23.55
N MET A 71 -5.30 4.67 -22.51
CA MET A 71 -4.48 5.86 -22.27
C MET A 71 -3.07 5.50 -21.80
N ALA A 72 -2.87 4.40 -21.08
CA ALA A 72 -1.52 3.91 -20.76
C ALA A 72 -0.82 3.39 -22.03
N THR A 73 -1.53 2.65 -22.89
CA THR A 73 -1.01 2.25 -24.21
C THR A 73 -0.71 3.46 -25.09
N GLN A 74 -1.57 4.47 -25.12
CA GLN A 74 -1.34 5.72 -25.83
C GLN A 74 -0.17 6.52 -25.27
N ARG A 75 0.04 6.53 -23.94
CA ARG A 75 1.23 7.15 -23.32
C ARG A 75 2.52 6.46 -23.78
N VAL A 76 2.52 5.13 -23.81
CA VAL A 76 3.66 4.36 -24.33
C VAL A 76 3.86 4.59 -25.83
N SER A 77 2.80 4.60 -26.63
CA SER A 77 2.88 4.88 -28.07
C SER A 77 3.36 6.30 -28.36
N ALA A 78 2.79 7.32 -27.70
CA ALA A 78 3.22 8.71 -27.82
C ALA A 78 4.67 8.89 -27.33
N PHE A 79 5.08 8.16 -26.29
CA PHE A 79 6.47 8.13 -25.87
C PHE A 79 7.37 7.54 -26.95
N ILE A 80 7.03 6.40 -27.55
CA ILE A 80 7.80 5.80 -28.65
C ILE A 80 7.91 6.76 -29.84
N GLU A 81 6.84 7.49 -30.14
CA GLU A 81 6.79 8.48 -31.23
C GLU A 81 7.61 9.75 -30.92
N HIS A 82 7.68 10.16 -29.66
CA HIS A 82 8.40 11.36 -29.20
C HIS A 82 9.79 11.09 -28.61
N ALA A 83 10.18 9.82 -28.44
CA ALA A 83 11.50 9.43 -27.99
C ALA A 83 12.52 9.91 -29.02
N SER A 84 13.09 11.08 -28.76
CA SER A 84 14.12 11.64 -29.63
C SER A 84 15.29 10.66 -29.70
N ALA A 85 15.46 10.05 -30.88
CA ALA A 85 16.68 9.35 -31.26
C ALA A 85 17.78 10.40 -31.44
N GLN A 86 18.23 11.02 -30.34
CA GLN A 86 19.42 11.86 -30.32
C GLN A 86 20.61 10.90 -30.52
N PRO A 87 21.30 10.92 -31.67
CA PRO A 87 22.47 10.08 -31.87
C PRO A 87 23.55 10.60 -30.93
N SER A 88 23.87 9.86 -29.86
CA SER A 88 25.06 10.16 -29.09
C SER A 88 26.25 9.48 -29.76
N ALA A 89 27.44 10.05 -29.61
CA ALA A 89 28.69 9.40 -30.00
C ALA A 89 28.95 8.08 -29.24
N THR A 90 28.06 7.71 -28.31
CA THR A 90 28.13 6.54 -27.42
C THR A 90 27.06 5.48 -27.68
N GLY A 91 26.23 5.63 -28.72
CA GLY A 91 25.19 4.67 -29.12
C GLY A 91 23.77 5.26 -29.17
N ALA A 92 22.76 4.40 -29.32
CA ALA A 92 21.36 4.83 -29.25
C ALA A 92 21.02 5.25 -27.81
N PRO A 93 20.25 6.35 -27.59
CA PRO A 93 19.86 6.77 -26.27
C PRO A 93 18.97 5.70 -25.62
N VAL A 94 19.38 5.22 -24.44
CA VAL A 94 18.58 4.27 -23.65
C VAL A 94 17.66 5.07 -22.74
N GLN A 95 16.37 5.09 -23.07
CA GLN A 95 15.34 5.71 -22.24
C GLN A 95 14.50 4.64 -21.54
N ASN A 96 14.30 4.79 -20.23
CA ASN A 96 13.55 3.84 -19.42
C ASN A 96 12.07 4.24 -19.36
N TYR A 97 11.20 3.45 -19.99
CA TYR A 97 9.75 3.58 -19.93
C TYR A 97 9.10 2.70 -18.85
N GLY A 98 9.88 1.85 -18.15
CA GLY A 98 9.36 0.88 -17.18
C GLY A 98 8.66 1.53 -15.98
N TYR A 99 8.89 2.82 -15.72
CA TYR A 99 8.18 3.55 -14.67
C TYR A 99 6.70 3.84 -15.02
N GLU A 100 6.29 3.77 -16.29
CA GLU A 100 4.90 4.02 -16.71
C GLU A 100 3.92 3.04 -16.05
N VAL A 101 4.34 1.81 -15.78
CA VAL A 101 3.54 0.83 -15.02
C VAL A 101 3.27 1.33 -13.59
N TYR A 102 4.30 1.89 -12.95
CA TYR A 102 4.16 2.46 -11.61
C TYR A 102 3.43 3.80 -11.62
N GLN A 103 3.53 4.58 -12.71
CA GLN A 103 2.74 5.78 -12.90
C GLN A 103 1.25 5.45 -13.07
N TRP A 104 0.91 4.41 -13.82
CA TRP A 104 -0.45 3.93 -13.91
C TRP A 104 -0.99 3.53 -12.53
N LEU A 105 -0.23 2.77 -11.73
CA LEU A 105 -0.61 2.46 -10.34
C LEU A 105 -0.75 3.72 -9.48
N TRP A 106 0.17 4.68 -9.62
CA TRP A 106 0.14 5.96 -8.90
C TRP A 106 -1.12 6.77 -9.22
N ASP A 107 -1.54 6.78 -10.49
CA ASP A 107 -2.76 7.43 -10.97
C ASP A 107 -4.01 6.73 -10.40
N GLN A 108 -4.06 5.40 -10.46
CA GLN A 108 -5.14 4.60 -9.87
C GLN A 108 -5.27 4.83 -8.35
N LEU A 109 -4.14 4.98 -7.67
CA LEU A 109 -4.07 5.33 -6.25
C LEU A 109 -4.28 6.82 -5.98
N LYS A 110 -4.50 7.65 -7.01
CA LYS A 110 -4.79 9.09 -6.91
C LYS A 110 -3.79 9.87 -6.06
N LEU A 111 -2.52 9.48 -6.11
CA LEU A 111 -1.47 10.03 -5.24
C LEU A 111 -1.13 11.48 -5.56
N ASP A 112 -1.25 11.89 -6.83
CA ASP A 112 -1.12 13.28 -7.23
C ASP A 112 -2.13 14.19 -6.52
N SER A 113 -3.40 13.78 -6.53
CA SER A 113 -4.49 14.52 -5.89
C SER A 113 -4.30 14.58 -4.37
N PHE A 114 -3.88 13.47 -3.77
CA PHE A 114 -3.57 13.40 -2.35
C PHE A 114 -2.46 14.39 -1.98
N LEU A 115 -1.28 14.27 -2.59
CA LEU A 115 -0.11 15.09 -2.25
C LEU A 115 -0.38 16.58 -2.46
N GLN A 116 -1.03 16.95 -3.57
CA GLN A 116 -1.39 18.34 -3.83
C GLN A 116 -2.37 18.91 -2.79
N TYR A 117 -3.37 18.13 -2.38
CA TYR A 117 -4.32 18.55 -1.35
C TYR A 117 -3.63 18.75 0.00
N ARG A 118 -2.79 17.79 0.42
CA ARG A 118 -2.08 17.85 1.69
C ARG A 118 -1.06 19.00 1.70
N GLN A 119 -0.31 19.19 0.62
CA GLN A 119 0.64 20.30 0.50
C GLN A 119 -0.06 21.66 0.67
N LYS A 120 -1.18 21.88 -0.03
CA LYS A 120 -1.93 23.15 0.04
C LYS A 120 -2.52 23.42 1.43
N LYS A 121 -2.92 22.38 2.15
CA LYS A 121 -3.58 22.52 3.44
C LYS A 121 -2.61 22.71 4.61
N GLU A 122 -1.42 22.12 4.53
CA GLU A 122 -0.56 21.91 5.70
C GLU A 122 0.85 22.47 5.57
N THR A 123 1.21 23.07 4.44
CA THR A 123 2.58 23.56 4.21
C THR A 123 2.65 24.86 3.44
N ASN A 124 3.73 25.61 3.66
CA ASN A 124 4.13 26.75 2.83
C ASN A 124 5.21 26.36 1.80
N ILE A 125 5.24 25.10 1.37
CA ILE A 125 6.25 24.65 0.39
C ILE A 125 5.91 25.24 -0.98
N HIS A 126 6.84 26.04 -1.52
CA HIS A 126 6.69 26.79 -2.77
C HIS A 126 7.04 26.02 -4.06
N PHE A 127 7.35 24.73 -3.96
CA PHE A 127 7.59 23.86 -5.12
C PHE A 127 6.61 22.67 -5.12
N SER A 128 6.38 22.05 -6.26
CA SER A 128 5.53 20.85 -6.35
C SER A 128 6.17 19.65 -5.64
N THR A 129 5.60 19.19 -4.52
CA THR A 129 6.14 18.03 -3.78
C THR A 129 5.88 16.70 -4.48
N LYS A 130 4.84 16.61 -5.31
CA LYS A 130 4.47 15.36 -6.00
C LYS A 130 5.57 14.85 -6.94
N THR A 131 6.23 15.74 -7.67
CA THR A 131 7.25 15.38 -8.66
C THR A 131 8.48 14.70 -8.03
N PRO A 132 9.17 15.30 -7.04
CA PRO A 132 10.28 14.63 -6.37
C PRO A 132 9.84 13.37 -5.61
N ILE A 133 8.63 13.32 -5.05
CA ILE A 133 8.15 12.10 -4.37
C ILE A 133 7.92 10.97 -5.37
N ALA A 134 7.24 11.24 -6.49
CA ALA A 134 7.02 10.25 -7.55
C ALA A 134 8.36 9.71 -8.09
N LEU A 135 9.31 10.61 -8.40
CA LEU A 135 10.67 10.23 -8.81
C LEU A 135 11.35 9.31 -7.78
N MET A 136 11.31 9.67 -6.48
CA MET A 136 11.88 8.84 -5.42
C MET A 136 11.23 7.45 -5.33
N VAL A 137 9.91 7.36 -5.52
CA VAL A 137 9.17 6.09 -5.48
C VAL A 137 9.53 5.23 -6.68
N TYR A 138 9.43 5.76 -7.89
CA TYR A 138 9.72 5.01 -9.12
C TYR A 138 11.18 4.55 -9.15
N SER A 139 12.13 5.42 -8.80
CA SER A 139 13.53 5.03 -8.69
C SER A 139 13.76 4.02 -7.58
N ARG A 140 13.06 4.07 -6.45
CA ARG A 140 13.24 3.05 -5.40
C ARG A 140 12.81 1.67 -5.86
N LEU A 141 11.78 1.58 -6.69
CA LEU A 141 11.26 0.33 -7.23
C LEU A 141 12.14 -0.23 -8.36
N LEU A 142 12.64 0.63 -9.25
CA LEU A 142 13.40 0.21 -10.44
C LEU A 142 14.92 0.20 -10.23
N PHE A 143 15.44 1.15 -9.48
CA PHE A 143 16.87 1.44 -9.33
C PHE A 143 17.19 1.84 -7.88
N PRO A 144 17.02 0.91 -6.92
CA PRO A 144 17.16 1.23 -5.50
C PRO A 144 18.54 1.84 -5.20
N GLY A 145 18.54 3.08 -4.73
CA GLY A 145 19.76 3.84 -4.44
C GLY A 145 19.53 4.95 -3.42
N SER A 146 20.56 5.78 -3.23
CA SER A 146 20.46 6.99 -2.40
C SER A 146 19.61 8.06 -3.09
N LYS A 147 19.11 9.04 -2.33
CA LYS A 147 18.34 10.17 -2.90
C LYS A 147 19.17 10.99 -3.89
N ARG A 148 20.47 11.13 -3.61
CA ARG A 148 21.43 11.73 -4.53
C ARG A 148 21.58 10.91 -5.81
N SER A 149 21.74 9.59 -5.72
CA SER A 149 21.83 8.72 -6.89
C SER A 149 20.54 8.73 -7.72
N THR A 150 19.37 8.81 -7.07
CA THR A 150 18.08 9.03 -7.74
C THR A 150 18.07 10.34 -8.53
N PHE A 151 18.54 11.43 -7.93
CA PHE A 151 18.61 12.74 -8.58
C PHE A 151 19.56 12.74 -9.78
N GLU A 152 20.79 12.27 -9.59
CA GLU A 152 21.81 12.15 -10.65
C GLU A 152 21.34 11.23 -11.79
N GLY A 153 20.45 10.29 -11.47
CA GLY A 153 19.87 9.35 -12.41
C GLY A 153 18.53 9.75 -13.02
N LYS A 154 17.96 10.91 -12.69
CA LYS A 154 16.55 11.23 -13.03
C LYS A 154 16.27 11.26 -14.54
N ASP A 155 17.27 11.64 -15.33
CA ASP A 155 17.16 11.78 -16.80
C ASP A 155 17.21 10.42 -17.53
N ARG A 156 17.33 9.30 -16.79
CA ARG A 156 17.22 7.95 -17.37
C ARG A 156 15.80 7.60 -17.80
N PHE A 157 14.81 8.28 -17.25
CA PHE A 157 13.40 8.01 -17.52
C PHE A 157 12.95 8.69 -18.81
N ALA A 158 11.96 8.09 -19.46
CA ALA A 158 11.30 8.65 -20.63
C ALA A 158 10.71 10.05 -20.40
N SER A 159 10.01 10.24 -19.28
CA SER A 159 9.47 11.53 -18.88
C SER A 159 10.46 12.34 -18.07
N GLU A 160 10.34 13.67 -18.22
CA GLU A 160 11.06 14.61 -17.38
C GLU A 160 10.46 14.67 -15.97
N PHE A 161 11.34 14.65 -14.97
CA PHE A 161 11.01 14.93 -13.57
C PHE A 161 11.67 16.24 -13.16
N PRO A 162 11.04 17.40 -13.44
CA PRO A 162 11.61 18.70 -13.12
C PRO A 162 11.58 18.91 -11.60
N CYS A 163 12.72 18.65 -10.96
CA CYS A 163 12.97 18.96 -9.56
C CYS A 163 14.46 19.14 -9.31
N GLU A 164 14.79 19.91 -8.29
CA GLU A 164 16.16 20.06 -7.77
C GLU A 164 16.45 19.07 -6.64
N LEU A 165 17.73 18.80 -6.37
CA LEU A 165 18.14 17.88 -5.30
C LEU A 165 17.61 18.33 -3.94
N GLU A 166 17.64 19.63 -3.65
CA GLU A 166 17.14 20.22 -2.42
C GLU A 166 15.63 20.01 -2.27
N GLN A 167 14.89 20.06 -3.38
CA GLN A 167 13.45 19.82 -3.37
C GLN A 167 13.13 18.38 -3.00
N MET A 168 13.93 17.40 -3.46
CA MET A 168 13.79 16.00 -3.03
C MET A 168 13.98 15.84 -1.52
N TYR A 169 15.04 16.42 -0.96
CA TYR A 169 15.27 16.35 0.50
C TYR A 169 14.20 17.09 1.29
N ARG A 170 13.77 18.27 0.84
CA ARG A 170 12.71 19.06 1.50
C ARG A 170 11.32 18.41 1.41
N ALA A 171 11.08 17.54 0.43
CA ALA A 171 9.84 16.78 0.32
C ALA A 171 9.75 15.64 1.35
N LEU A 172 10.87 15.14 1.90
CA LEU A 172 10.86 14.00 2.84
C LEU A 172 10.20 14.32 4.19
N PRO A 173 10.48 15.44 4.88
CA PRO A 173 9.77 15.78 6.12
C PRO A 173 8.27 15.98 5.90
N PHE A 174 7.90 16.57 4.77
CA PHE A 174 6.50 16.67 4.37
C PHE A 174 5.89 15.28 4.22
N LEU A 175 6.46 14.39 3.40
CA LEU A 175 5.93 13.05 3.21
C LEU A 175 5.82 12.27 4.54
N ALA A 176 6.83 12.39 5.41
CA ALA A 176 6.82 11.75 6.72
C ALA A 176 5.68 12.25 7.61
N SER A 177 5.35 13.56 7.59
CA SER A 177 4.21 14.10 8.35
C SER A 177 2.85 13.64 7.83
N GLN A 178 2.80 13.14 6.60
CA GLN A 178 1.58 12.64 5.97
C GLN A 178 1.33 11.14 6.18
N LYS A 179 2.17 10.44 6.98
CA LYS A 179 2.10 8.98 7.17
C LYS A 179 0.66 8.47 7.35
N ASN A 180 -0.03 8.91 8.41
CA ASN A 180 -1.33 8.35 8.78
C ASN A 180 -2.39 8.63 7.70
N GLN A 181 -2.42 9.85 7.16
CA GLN A 181 -3.39 10.20 6.13
C GLN A 181 -3.09 9.52 4.79
N LEU A 182 -1.82 9.25 4.50
CA LEU A 182 -1.41 8.49 3.32
C LEU A 182 -1.81 7.03 3.46
N GLU A 183 -1.59 6.42 4.62
CA GLU A 183 -2.07 5.06 4.91
C GLU A 183 -3.60 4.97 4.75
N GLU A 184 -4.36 5.86 5.37
CA GLU A 184 -5.82 5.90 5.21
C GLU A 184 -6.26 6.06 3.75
N HIS A 185 -5.60 6.96 3.01
CA HIS A 185 -5.89 7.20 1.59
C HIS A 185 -5.60 5.95 0.74
N LEU A 186 -4.43 5.32 0.94
CA LEU A 186 -4.03 4.12 0.23
C LEU A 186 -4.97 2.95 0.53
N ASN A 187 -5.27 2.69 1.81
CA ASN A 187 -6.21 1.65 2.21
C ASN A 187 -7.57 1.86 1.56
N LYS A 188 -8.06 3.11 1.52
CA LYS A 188 -9.31 3.46 0.86
C LYS A 188 -9.27 3.22 -0.65
N GLN A 189 -8.20 3.61 -1.35
CA GLN A 189 -8.11 3.38 -2.80
C GLN A 189 -7.97 1.89 -3.11
N ILE A 190 -7.11 1.16 -2.40
CA ILE A 190 -6.87 -0.28 -2.61
C ILE A 190 -8.16 -1.09 -2.42
N SER A 191 -8.97 -0.73 -1.42
CA SER A 191 -10.26 -1.39 -1.16
C SER A 191 -11.29 -1.19 -2.29
N GLN A 192 -11.04 -0.28 -3.25
CA GLN A 192 -11.87 -0.13 -4.45
C GLN A 192 -11.52 -1.15 -5.54
N PHE A 193 -10.31 -1.70 -5.51
CA PHE A 193 -9.82 -2.63 -6.55
C PHE A 193 -9.91 -4.09 -6.13
N PHE A 194 -9.82 -4.38 -4.82
CA PHE A 194 -9.90 -5.74 -4.31
C PHE A 194 -10.77 -5.79 -3.06
N ASP A 195 -11.58 -6.84 -2.98
CA ASP A 195 -12.27 -7.17 -1.74
C ASP A 195 -11.22 -7.60 -0.70
N ARG A 196 -11.01 -6.71 0.28
CA ARG A 196 -9.99 -6.87 1.31
C ARG A 196 -10.62 -7.52 2.53
N ASN A 197 -10.10 -8.69 2.88
CA ASN A 197 -10.54 -9.43 4.04
C ASN A 197 -9.77 -8.97 5.29
N LEU A 198 -10.42 -8.19 6.16
CA LEU A 198 -9.85 -7.76 7.44
C LEU A 198 -10.15 -8.75 8.58
N SER A 199 -10.64 -9.96 8.25
CA SER A 199 -10.85 -11.00 9.25
C SER A 199 -9.54 -11.49 9.84
N VAL A 200 -8.48 -11.58 9.02
CA VAL A 200 -7.14 -12.00 9.43
C VAL A 200 -6.12 -11.00 8.94
N ALA A 201 -5.26 -10.52 9.83
CA ALA A 201 -4.10 -9.70 9.48
C ALA A 201 -2.83 -10.30 10.07
N PHE A 202 -1.73 -10.19 9.32
CA PHE A 202 -0.40 -10.62 9.75
C PHE A 202 0.44 -9.42 10.16
N TYR A 203 1.15 -9.55 11.27
CA TYR A 203 2.07 -8.51 11.73
C TYR A 203 3.50 -9.04 11.73
N ASP A 204 4.33 -8.54 10.81
CA ASP A 204 5.73 -8.90 10.68
C ASP A 204 6.65 -7.82 11.28
N VAL A 205 7.76 -8.26 11.87
CA VAL A 205 8.75 -7.36 12.48
C VAL A 205 10.10 -7.51 11.80
N THR A 206 10.55 -6.41 11.20
CA THR A 206 11.83 -6.30 10.51
C THR A 206 12.66 -5.14 11.07
N THR A 207 13.94 -5.07 10.69
CA THR A 207 14.91 -4.09 11.22
C THR A 207 15.65 -3.41 10.09
N TYR A 208 15.70 -2.08 10.11
CA TYR A 208 16.59 -1.28 9.28
C TYR A 208 17.86 -0.97 10.06
N TYR A 209 19.02 -1.45 9.60
CA TYR A 209 20.31 -1.06 10.16
C TYR A 209 20.88 0.14 9.40
N PHE A 210 21.74 0.89 10.08
CA PHE A 210 22.47 2.01 9.51
C PHE A 210 23.96 1.75 9.67
N GLU A 211 24.76 2.09 8.67
CA GLU A 211 26.22 2.14 8.81
C GLU A 211 26.63 3.38 9.62
N SER A 212 26.20 3.42 10.87
CA SER A 212 26.39 4.51 11.80
C SER A 212 26.41 4.00 13.24
N VAL A 213 27.18 4.68 14.07
CA VAL A 213 27.23 4.48 15.53
C VAL A 213 26.50 5.60 16.29
N LYS A 214 25.89 6.55 15.56
CA LYS A 214 25.23 7.71 16.17
C LYS A 214 23.77 7.38 16.49
N ALA A 215 23.50 7.19 17.78
CA ALA A 215 22.16 7.00 18.27
C ALA A 215 21.36 8.32 18.30
N ASP A 216 20.06 8.24 18.04
CA ASP A 216 19.08 9.31 18.27
C ASP A 216 17.79 8.70 18.84
N ASP A 217 16.67 9.41 18.81
CA ASP A 217 15.42 8.95 19.43
C ASP A 217 14.88 7.66 18.81
N LEU A 218 15.13 7.44 17.51
CA LEU A 218 14.64 6.28 16.77
C LEU A 218 15.77 5.30 16.44
N LYS A 219 16.93 5.78 16.00
CA LYS A 219 18.10 4.94 15.76
C LYS A 219 18.76 4.61 17.09
N LYS A 220 18.57 3.40 17.58
CA LYS A 220 19.20 2.90 18.81
C LYS A 220 19.96 1.62 18.51
N PHE A 221 20.97 1.31 19.32
CA PHE A 221 21.61 0.00 19.28
C PHE A 221 20.61 -1.09 19.65
N GLY A 222 20.69 -2.23 19.00
CA GLY A 222 19.85 -3.37 19.34
C GLY A 222 20.33 -4.64 18.67
N TYR A 223 19.53 -5.69 18.78
CA TYR A 223 19.86 -6.98 18.21
C TYR A 223 19.63 -6.95 16.68
N SER A 224 20.72 -6.88 15.91
CA SER A 224 20.70 -6.97 14.45
C SER A 224 20.67 -8.43 14.02
N LYS A 225 19.72 -8.79 13.13
CA LYS A 225 19.63 -10.13 12.51
C LYS A 225 20.90 -10.49 11.72
N ASP A 226 21.68 -9.50 11.29
CA ASP A 226 22.90 -9.64 10.50
C ASP A 226 24.21 -9.58 11.33
N ASN A 227 24.13 -9.75 12.65
CA ASN A 227 25.26 -9.65 13.59
C ASN A 227 25.99 -8.29 13.55
N LYS A 228 25.31 -7.21 13.14
CA LYS A 228 25.86 -5.83 13.18
C LYS A 228 25.72 -5.25 14.59
N VAL A 229 26.46 -5.81 15.55
CA VAL A 229 26.31 -5.52 17.00
C VAL A 229 26.65 -4.08 17.39
N ASN A 230 27.40 -3.36 16.54
CA ASN A 230 27.86 -1.99 16.80
C ASN A 230 27.18 -0.94 15.90
N GLN A 231 26.03 -1.25 15.33
CA GLN A 231 25.31 -0.33 14.45
C GLN A 231 23.96 0.03 15.04
N VAL A 232 23.56 1.29 14.86
CA VAL A 232 22.22 1.73 15.24
C VAL A 232 21.20 1.18 14.25
N GLN A 233 20.01 0.86 14.75
CA GLN A 233 18.93 0.29 13.96
C GLN A 233 17.59 0.92 14.33
N VAL A 234 16.60 0.68 13.46
CA VAL A 234 15.20 1.04 13.65
C VAL A 234 14.38 -0.21 13.40
N VAL A 235 13.45 -0.51 14.30
CA VAL A 235 12.53 -1.65 14.14
C VAL A 235 11.31 -1.15 13.37
N MET A 236 10.86 -1.92 12.38
CA MET A 236 9.59 -1.69 11.68
C MET A 236 8.67 -2.87 11.92
N GLY A 237 7.48 -2.57 12.43
CA GLY A 237 6.36 -3.50 12.40
C GLY A 237 5.48 -3.21 11.19
N LEU A 238 5.22 -4.22 10.37
CA LEU A 238 4.42 -4.14 9.16
C LEU A 238 3.16 -4.98 9.33
N LEU A 239 2.00 -4.35 9.16
CA LEU A 239 0.70 -5.00 9.16
C LEU A 239 0.26 -5.25 7.71
N ILE A 240 -0.04 -6.50 7.37
CA ILE A 240 -0.49 -6.94 6.05
C ILE A 240 -1.79 -7.74 6.14
N ASP A 241 -2.57 -7.75 5.08
CA ASP A 241 -3.77 -8.59 4.94
C ASP A 241 -3.42 -10.04 4.52
N ASP A 242 -4.45 -10.88 4.34
CA ASP A 242 -4.34 -12.27 3.91
C ASP A 242 -3.82 -12.47 2.48
N LYS A 243 -3.77 -11.39 1.68
CA LYS A 243 -3.18 -11.35 0.34
C LYS A 243 -1.76 -10.79 0.34
N GLY A 244 -1.21 -10.46 1.52
CA GLY A 244 0.12 -9.88 1.67
C GLY A 244 0.22 -8.41 1.30
N ILE A 245 -0.91 -7.70 1.17
CA ILE A 245 -0.92 -6.27 0.86
C ILE A 245 -0.78 -5.47 2.17
N PRO A 246 0.15 -4.50 2.23
CA PRO A 246 0.30 -3.63 3.39
C PRO A 246 -0.99 -2.86 3.75
N ILE A 247 -1.24 -2.77 5.05
CA ILE A 247 -2.31 -1.98 5.66
C ILE A 247 -1.70 -0.76 6.36
N SER A 248 -0.72 -0.97 7.22
CA SER A 248 -0.07 0.09 8.01
C SER A 248 1.31 -0.37 8.46
N TYR A 249 2.17 0.57 8.84
CA TYR A 249 3.43 0.24 9.50
C TYR A 249 3.65 1.13 10.73
N GLU A 250 4.51 0.67 11.64
CA GLU A 250 4.98 1.48 12.76
C GLU A 250 6.48 1.34 12.93
N LEU A 251 7.14 2.45 13.27
CA LEU A 251 8.57 2.49 13.53
C LEU A 251 8.83 2.59 15.03
N PHE A 252 9.76 1.78 15.51
CA PHE A 252 10.16 1.73 16.90
C PHE A 252 11.67 1.90 17.05
N PRO A 253 12.12 2.39 18.21
CA PRO A 253 13.54 2.45 18.52
C PRO A 253 14.24 1.09 18.37
N GLY A 254 15.47 1.09 17.88
CA GLY A 254 16.23 -0.13 17.58
C GLY A 254 16.43 -1.13 18.73
N ASN A 255 16.30 -0.69 19.98
CA ASN A 255 16.37 -1.51 21.19
C ASN A 255 15.03 -2.14 21.59
N THR A 256 13.99 -2.05 20.76
CA THR A 256 12.66 -2.61 21.05
C THR A 256 12.68 -4.13 20.89
N ASN A 257 12.79 -4.84 22.02
CA ASN A 257 12.87 -6.31 22.09
C ASN A 257 11.64 -6.97 22.75
N ASP A 258 10.62 -6.20 23.16
CA ASP A 258 9.47 -6.70 23.92
C ASP A 258 8.16 -6.39 23.18
N PHE A 259 7.30 -7.41 23.03
CA PHE A 259 5.95 -7.26 22.47
C PHE A 259 5.04 -6.39 23.33
N LYS A 260 5.30 -6.27 24.63
CA LYS A 260 4.57 -5.33 25.48
C LYS A 260 4.71 -3.89 24.99
N THR A 261 5.86 -3.53 24.44
CA THR A 261 6.07 -2.20 23.86
C THR A 261 5.26 -2.03 22.56
N LEU A 262 4.92 -3.13 21.89
CA LEU A 262 4.11 -3.16 20.68
C LEU A 262 2.60 -3.24 20.96
N GLU A 263 2.20 -3.69 22.16
CA GLU A 263 0.80 -3.88 22.55
C GLU A 263 -0.11 -2.69 22.24
N PRO A 264 0.22 -1.44 22.67
CA PRO A 264 -0.67 -0.31 22.41
C PRO A 264 -0.86 -0.06 20.91
N VAL A 265 0.18 -0.32 20.12
CA VAL A 265 0.14 -0.17 18.67
C VAL A 265 -0.70 -1.26 18.03
N LEU A 266 -0.54 -2.52 18.45
CA LEU A 266 -1.29 -3.63 17.89
C LEU A 266 -2.79 -3.52 18.22
N ILE A 267 -3.14 -3.13 19.44
CA ILE A 267 -4.53 -2.87 19.84
C ILE A 267 -5.12 -1.72 19.01
N ARG A 268 -4.40 -0.60 18.91
CA ARG A 268 -4.81 0.55 18.09
C ARG A 268 -5.04 0.16 16.63
N LEU A 269 -4.12 -0.60 16.03
CA LEU A 269 -4.24 -1.05 14.64
C LEU A 269 -5.42 -2.01 14.46
N LYS A 270 -5.64 -2.92 15.42
CA LYS A 270 -6.78 -3.83 15.41
C LYS A 270 -8.10 -3.05 15.41
N GLU A 271 -8.22 -2.05 16.29
CA GLU A 271 -9.42 -1.21 16.40
C GLU A 271 -9.60 -0.30 15.18
N GLN A 272 -8.54 0.40 14.76
CA GLN A 272 -8.55 1.35 13.65
C GLN A 272 -9.00 0.71 12.34
N TYR A 273 -8.59 -0.54 12.09
CA TYR A 273 -8.91 -1.27 10.87
C TYR A 273 -10.00 -2.34 11.06
N GLY A 274 -10.61 -2.45 12.25
CA GLY A 274 -11.68 -3.43 12.50
C GLY A 274 -11.24 -4.89 12.31
N ILE A 275 -9.99 -5.21 12.67
CA ILE A 275 -9.42 -6.55 12.46
C ILE A 275 -10.00 -7.54 13.47
N SER A 276 -10.59 -8.63 12.99
CA SER A 276 -11.20 -9.64 13.87
C SER A 276 -10.14 -10.50 14.55
N LYS A 277 -9.21 -11.05 13.77
CA LYS A 277 -8.14 -11.93 14.22
C LYS A 277 -6.79 -11.39 13.74
N MET A 278 -5.87 -11.19 14.68
CA MET A 278 -4.52 -10.74 14.39
C MET A 278 -3.54 -11.90 14.65
N ILE A 279 -2.72 -12.20 13.65
CA ILE A 279 -1.67 -13.23 13.72
C ILE A 279 -0.31 -12.54 13.69
N ILE A 280 0.44 -12.66 14.77
CA ILE A 280 1.78 -12.09 14.87
C ILE A 280 2.78 -13.06 14.25
N THR A 281 3.53 -12.61 13.24
CA THR A 281 4.61 -13.37 12.61
C THR A 281 5.94 -12.81 13.08
N ALA A 282 6.75 -13.59 13.80
CA ALA A 282 8.02 -13.08 14.28
C ALA A 282 9.13 -14.13 14.34
N ASP A 283 10.34 -13.61 14.19
CA ASP A 283 11.57 -14.36 14.34
C ASP A 283 11.97 -14.63 15.80
N ARG A 284 12.98 -15.49 15.96
CA ARG A 284 13.46 -16.09 17.22
C ARG A 284 13.61 -15.11 18.39
N GLY A 285 14.02 -13.87 18.15
CA GLY A 285 14.30 -12.88 19.21
C GLY A 285 13.10 -12.58 20.10
N LEU A 286 11.89 -12.81 19.57
CA LEU A 286 10.63 -12.48 20.24
C LEU A 286 9.91 -13.71 20.84
N ASN A 287 10.48 -14.91 20.69
CA ASN A 287 9.91 -16.19 21.14
C ASN A 287 10.20 -16.49 22.62
N SER A 288 9.67 -15.65 23.52
CA SER A 288 9.74 -15.87 24.97
C SER A 288 8.39 -16.37 25.52
N LYS A 289 8.39 -17.26 26.52
CA LYS A 289 7.14 -17.75 27.15
C LYS A 289 6.24 -16.59 27.62
N LYS A 290 6.85 -15.54 28.20
CA LYS A 290 6.12 -14.35 28.66
C LYS A 290 5.40 -13.66 27.50
N ASN A 291 6.08 -13.51 26.35
CA ASN A 291 5.50 -12.90 25.16
C ASN A 291 4.35 -13.72 24.57
N LEU A 292 4.51 -15.05 24.46
CA LEU A 292 3.47 -15.91 23.87
C LEU A 292 2.21 -15.98 24.74
N VAL A 293 2.38 -16.07 26.06
CA VAL A 293 1.26 -16.04 27.01
C VAL A 293 0.55 -14.69 26.93
N PHE A 294 1.33 -13.61 26.84
CA PHE A 294 0.80 -12.27 26.70
C PHE A 294 -0.04 -12.10 25.40
N LEU A 295 0.49 -12.50 24.24
CA LEU A 295 -0.24 -12.46 22.97
C LEU A 295 -1.56 -13.23 23.04
N LYS A 296 -1.56 -14.44 23.65
CA LYS A 296 -2.80 -15.21 23.86
C LYS A 296 -3.77 -14.50 24.79
N SER A 297 -3.28 -13.84 25.85
CA SER A 297 -4.15 -13.17 26.83
C SER A 297 -4.94 -11.99 26.25
N ILE A 298 -4.41 -11.35 25.20
CA ILE A 298 -5.07 -10.27 24.47
C ILE A 298 -5.85 -10.76 23.24
N GLY A 299 -5.98 -12.08 23.07
CA GLY A 299 -6.73 -12.71 21.99
C GLY A 299 -6.02 -12.69 20.63
N PHE A 300 -4.69 -12.54 20.60
CA PHE A 300 -3.91 -12.65 19.37
C PHE A 300 -3.35 -14.06 19.19
N GLU A 301 -3.20 -14.45 17.94
CA GLU A 301 -2.52 -15.68 17.55
C GLU A 301 -1.11 -15.37 17.04
N TYR A 302 -0.27 -16.39 16.87
CA TYR A 302 1.11 -16.19 16.46
C TYR A 302 1.65 -17.34 15.62
N ILE A 303 2.60 -16.99 14.76
CA ILE A 303 3.48 -17.90 14.03
C ILE A 303 4.91 -17.48 14.38
N MET A 304 5.63 -18.35 15.08
CA MET A 304 6.94 -18.03 15.65
C MET A 304 7.97 -19.05 15.22
N SER A 305 9.17 -18.59 14.86
CA SER A 305 10.26 -19.51 14.59
C SER A 305 10.80 -20.13 15.89
N TYR A 306 10.94 -21.46 15.90
CA TYR A 306 11.41 -22.24 17.06
C TYR A 306 12.68 -23.00 16.71
N LYS A 307 13.75 -22.80 17.50
CA LYS A 307 15.05 -23.46 17.26
C LYS A 307 15.05 -24.87 17.84
N ILE A 308 14.80 -25.86 17.01
CA ILE A 308 14.77 -27.29 17.39
C ILE A 308 16.05 -27.74 18.10
N ARG A 309 17.24 -27.27 17.65
CA ARG A 309 18.53 -27.66 18.24
C ARG A 309 18.63 -27.33 19.73
N SER A 310 18.06 -26.21 20.16
CA SER A 310 18.00 -25.77 21.57
C SER A 310 16.68 -26.14 22.25
N GLY A 311 15.79 -26.85 21.56
CA GLY A 311 14.51 -27.30 22.10
C GLY A 311 14.64 -28.47 23.08
N SER A 312 13.53 -28.77 23.77
CA SER A 312 13.43 -29.92 24.67
C SER A 312 13.61 -31.25 23.92
N LYS A 313 13.96 -32.33 24.63
CA LYS A 313 14.02 -33.68 24.03
C LYS A 313 12.70 -34.07 23.38
N ALA A 314 11.56 -33.75 24.01
CA ALA A 314 10.23 -33.99 23.47
C ALA A 314 9.98 -33.22 22.15
N ALA A 315 10.33 -31.92 22.10
CA ALA A 315 10.19 -31.13 20.88
C ALA A 315 11.04 -31.69 19.72
N LYS A 316 12.26 -32.15 20.03
CA LYS A 316 13.13 -32.81 19.04
C LYS A 316 12.54 -34.12 18.54
N ALA A 317 12.08 -34.98 19.45
CA ALA A 317 11.49 -36.27 19.09
C ALA A 317 10.26 -36.09 18.17
N MET A 318 9.35 -35.19 18.51
CA MET A 318 8.14 -34.93 17.70
C MET A 318 8.44 -34.45 16.27
N VAL A 319 9.48 -33.63 16.10
CA VAL A 319 9.87 -33.06 14.79
C VAL A 319 10.71 -34.02 13.96
N LEU A 320 11.48 -34.91 14.61
CA LEU A 320 12.28 -35.94 13.92
C LEU A 320 11.45 -37.19 13.57
N GLU A 321 10.30 -37.39 14.22
CA GLU A 321 9.34 -38.42 13.87
C GLU A 321 8.64 -38.07 12.55
N GLU A 322 8.99 -38.79 11.49
CA GLU A 322 8.46 -38.58 10.13
C GLU A 322 6.96 -38.92 10.00
N GLU A 323 6.42 -39.74 10.90
CA GLU A 323 4.98 -40.03 10.90
C GLU A 323 4.14 -38.79 11.22
N GLY A 324 3.04 -38.61 10.49
CA GLY A 324 2.08 -37.51 10.68
C GLY A 324 2.44 -36.19 9.99
N TYR A 325 3.50 -36.16 9.17
CA TYR A 325 3.77 -35.02 8.28
C TYR A 325 2.88 -35.07 7.03
N THR A 326 2.31 -33.91 6.69
CA THR A 326 1.61 -33.65 5.43
C THR A 326 2.50 -32.79 4.54
N TYR A 327 2.69 -33.20 3.28
CA TYR A 327 3.50 -32.50 2.30
C TYR A 327 2.61 -31.63 1.42
N SER A 328 2.82 -30.31 1.43
CA SER A 328 2.10 -29.39 0.53
C SER A 328 2.90 -29.08 -0.73
N SER A 329 4.22 -29.27 -0.69
CA SER A 329 5.12 -29.18 -1.85
C SER A 329 6.38 -30.01 -1.61
N THR A 330 7.31 -30.03 -2.56
CA THR A 330 8.63 -30.68 -2.43
C THR A 330 9.42 -30.18 -1.22
N ASP A 331 9.26 -28.90 -0.89
CA ASP A 331 10.09 -28.22 0.11
C ASP A 331 9.30 -27.78 1.35
N PHE A 332 8.01 -28.12 1.43
CA PHE A 332 7.15 -27.72 2.55
C PHE A 332 6.32 -28.89 3.08
N LYS A 333 6.59 -29.24 4.34
CA LYS A 333 5.82 -30.21 5.13
C LYS A 333 5.40 -29.62 6.47
N TRP A 334 4.24 -30.02 6.98
CA TRP A 334 3.74 -29.60 8.28
C TRP A 334 3.17 -30.79 9.07
N LYS A 335 3.25 -30.72 10.40
CA LYS A 335 2.74 -31.73 11.33
C LYS A 335 2.08 -31.02 12.50
N LYS A 336 0.94 -31.54 12.96
CA LYS A 336 0.26 -31.03 14.16
C LYS A 336 0.83 -31.73 15.39
N CYS A 337 1.56 -30.98 16.21
CA CYS A 337 2.12 -31.49 17.46
C CYS A 337 1.33 -30.96 18.66
N GLY A 338 0.90 -31.85 19.56
CA GLY A 338 0.33 -31.47 20.84
C GLY A 338 1.42 -31.15 21.86
N PHE A 339 1.47 -29.91 22.36
CA PHE A 339 2.22 -29.58 23.55
C PHE A 339 1.26 -29.64 24.74
N GLN A 340 1.47 -30.59 25.65
CA GLN A 340 0.85 -30.57 26.98
C GLN A 340 1.56 -29.55 27.88
#